data_AF-A0A238YUM7-F1
#
_entry.id   AF-A0A238YUM7-F1
#
_cell.length_a   1.000
_cell.length_b   1.000
_cell.length_c   1.000
_cell.angle_alpha   90.00
_cell.angle_beta   90.00
_cell.angle_gamma   90.00
#
_symmetry.space_group_name_H-M   'P 1'
#
loop_
_entity.id
_entity.type
_entity.pdbx_description
1 polymer ?
#
loop_
_entity_poly.entity_id
_entity_poly.type
_entity_poly.pdbx_seq_one_letter_code
_entity_poly.pdbx_strand_id
1 'polypeptide(L)'
;MRTRLWVVTAVVALVVSGGGVAAWSATRRHAPVPAALHDDLTARVVRLLEADLAWANEITMEPGRQPVCEAALFGLDPVDARDVGQVRSVYAWVSCKWLPPAGQRAGLTARDLSGAVVPIAVRLGRTNHVEVPRDGESTYPADIRRIFPRDVRDVAFDGSPALDAANTRVDARVTALLA
;
A
#
# COMPACT_ATOMS: atom_id res chain seq x y z
N MET A 1 -6.38 -46.70 77.38
CA MET A 1 -5.33 -47.34 76.54
C MET A 1 -5.52 -46.83 75.12
N ARG A 2 -4.78 -45.78 74.70
CA ARG A 2 -3.49 -45.79 73.97
C ARG A 2 -3.63 -46.02 72.45
N THR A 3 -3.31 -44.96 71.68
CA THR A 3 -2.54 -44.91 70.41
C THR A 3 -3.14 -45.52 69.12
N ARG A 4 -3.00 -45.00 67.89
CA ARG A 4 -2.14 -43.99 67.19
C ARG A 4 -2.94 -43.49 65.97
N LEU A 5 -3.06 -42.18 65.68
CA LEU A 5 -2.16 -41.35 64.85
C LEU A 5 -1.76 -41.99 63.50
N TRP A 6 -2.38 -41.55 62.41
CA TRP A 6 -1.71 -41.33 61.12
C TRP A 6 -2.31 -40.10 60.43
N VAL A 7 -1.47 -39.08 60.32
CA VAL A 7 -1.64 -37.86 59.55
C VAL A 7 -1.15 -38.16 58.13
N VAL A 8 -1.95 -37.85 57.10
CA VAL A 8 -1.40 -37.55 55.78
C VAL A 8 -2.04 -36.25 55.31
N THR A 9 -1.21 -35.22 55.43
CA THR A 9 -1.40 -33.86 54.96
C THR A 9 -1.35 -33.85 53.42
N ALA A 10 -2.39 -33.35 52.77
CA ALA A 10 -2.32 -32.93 51.37
C ALA A 10 -2.79 -31.47 51.28
N VAL A 11 -1.81 -30.57 51.38
CA VAL A 11 -1.95 -29.15 51.03
C VAL A 11 -1.82 -29.06 49.52
N VAL A 12 -2.87 -28.63 48.83
CA VAL A 12 -2.73 -27.92 47.55
C VAL A 12 -3.63 -26.70 47.61
N ALA A 13 -3.04 -25.61 48.08
CA ALA A 13 -3.51 -24.25 47.87
C ALA A 13 -2.71 -23.64 46.72
N LEU A 14 -3.37 -23.08 45.70
CA LEU A 14 -2.96 -21.88 44.94
C LEU A 14 -4.00 -21.68 43.83
N VAL A 15 -4.99 -20.78 44.00
CA VAL A 15 -4.95 -19.31 43.92
C VAL A 15 -5.57 -18.84 42.62
N VAL A 16 -6.65 -18.10 42.83
CA VAL A 16 -7.39 -17.25 41.90
C VAL A 16 -6.47 -16.25 41.20
N SER A 17 -6.60 -16.12 39.89
CA SER A 17 -6.63 -14.82 39.20
C SER A 17 -7.20 -14.99 37.80
N GLY A 18 -8.54 -15.03 37.76
CA GLY A 18 -9.26 -14.53 36.58
C GLY A 18 -8.90 -13.06 36.41
N GLY A 19 -8.13 -12.77 35.39
CA GLY A 19 -7.71 -11.43 35.01
C GLY A 19 -7.30 -11.51 33.55
N GLY A 20 -8.28 -11.29 32.67
CA GLY A 20 -8.09 -11.34 31.23
C GLY A 20 -6.96 -10.41 30.82
N VAL A 21 -5.83 -11.00 30.44
CA VAL A 21 -4.93 -10.35 29.49
C VAL A 21 -5.64 -10.51 28.14
N ALA A 22 -6.69 -9.70 27.95
CA ALA A 22 -7.22 -9.42 26.63
C ALA A 22 -6.00 -9.05 25.79
N ALA A 23 -5.73 -9.89 24.81
CA ALA A 23 -4.62 -9.80 23.90
C ALA A 23 -4.49 -8.35 23.42
N TRP A 24 -3.55 -7.61 24.00
CA TRP A 24 -3.09 -6.32 23.50
C TRP A 24 -2.13 -6.56 22.33
N SER A 25 -2.37 -7.59 21.53
CA SER A 25 -2.09 -7.54 20.11
C SER A 25 -3.14 -6.62 19.49
N ALA A 26 -3.00 -5.33 19.79
CA ALA A 26 -3.38 -4.30 18.86
C ALA A 26 -2.55 -4.60 17.61
N THR A 27 -3.09 -5.44 16.73
CA THR A 27 -2.96 -5.27 15.30
C THR A 27 -3.22 -3.78 15.11
N ARG A 28 -2.13 -3.01 14.97
CA ARG A 28 -2.20 -1.61 14.58
C ARG A 28 -2.83 -1.66 13.21
N ARG A 29 -4.16 -1.68 13.17
CA ARG A 29 -4.91 -1.37 11.97
C ARG A 29 -4.32 -0.05 11.53
N HIS A 30 -3.83 -0.04 10.30
CA HIS A 30 -3.35 1.17 9.69
C HIS A 30 -4.33 2.29 9.98
N ALA A 31 -3.83 3.38 10.53
CA ALA A 31 -4.62 4.58 10.51
C ALA A 31 -4.80 4.92 9.02
N PRO A 32 -6.05 4.97 8.53
CA PRO A 32 -6.27 5.42 7.16
C PRO A 32 -5.66 6.79 6.98
N VAL A 33 -5.15 7.07 5.78
CA VAL A 33 -4.60 8.38 5.44
C VAL A 33 -5.64 9.45 5.79
N PRO A 34 -5.29 10.50 6.54
CA PRO A 34 -6.25 11.53 6.92
C PRO A 34 -6.93 12.12 5.68
N ALA A 35 -8.27 12.21 5.70
CA ALA A 35 -9.04 12.70 4.55
C ALA A 35 -8.58 14.09 4.08
N ALA A 36 -8.16 14.94 5.01
CA ALA A 36 -7.62 16.28 4.72
C ALA A 36 -6.33 16.27 3.89
N LEU A 37 -5.56 15.17 3.92
CA LEU A 37 -4.32 15.01 3.14
C LEU A 37 -4.52 14.17 1.89
N HIS A 38 -5.59 13.37 1.86
CA HIS A 38 -5.75 12.29 0.90
C HIS A 38 -5.72 12.80 -0.54
N ASP A 39 -6.52 13.82 -0.86
CA ASP A 39 -6.68 14.29 -2.25
C ASP A 39 -5.41 14.99 -2.76
N ASP A 40 -4.80 15.84 -1.94
CA ASP A 40 -3.57 16.55 -2.30
C ASP A 40 -2.40 15.58 -2.54
N LEU A 41 -2.27 14.56 -1.68
CA LEU A 41 -1.22 13.55 -1.81
C LEU A 41 -1.49 12.61 -2.98
N THR A 42 -2.74 12.20 -3.20
CA THR A 42 -3.14 11.39 -4.35
C THR A 42 -2.79 12.12 -5.64
N ALA A 43 -3.21 13.38 -5.76
CA ALA A 43 -2.93 14.20 -6.93
C ALA A 43 -1.41 14.43 -7.13
N ARG A 44 -0.66 14.61 -6.03
CA ARG A 44 0.81 14.73 -6.10
C ARG A 44 1.46 13.45 -6.60
N VAL A 45 1.07 12.28 -6.08
CA VAL A 45 1.61 10.98 -6.52
C VAL A 45 1.30 10.75 -8.00
N VAL A 46 0.05 10.94 -8.42
CA VAL A 46 -0.36 10.78 -9.83
C VAL A 46 0.45 11.69 -10.75
N ARG A 47 0.58 12.98 -10.42
CA ARG A 47 1.39 13.92 -11.23
C ARG A 47 2.85 13.51 -11.34
N LEU A 48 3.44 12.95 -10.28
CA LEU A 48 4.82 12.49 -10.31
C LEU A 48 5.00 11.33 -11.29
N LEU A 49 4.09 10.36 -11.26
CA LEU A 49 4.15 9.18 -12.14
C LEU A 49 3.81 9.53 -13.59
N GLU A 50 2.87 10.45 -13.80
CA GLU A 50 2.47 10.85 -15.15
C GLU A 50 3.51 11.77 -15.84
N ALA A 51 4.32 12.49 -15.06
CA ALA A 51 5.38 13.36 -15.57
C ALA A 51 6.72 12.63 -15.79
N ASP A 52 6.94 11.49 -15.14
CA ASP A 52 8.20 10.75 -15.22
C ASP A 52 8.19 9.75 -16.38
N LEU A 53 8.91 10.06 -17.46
CA LEU A 53 9.05 9.14 -18.59
C LEU A 53 9.90 7.91 -18.25
N ALA A 54 10.76 7.98 -17.23
CA ALA A 54 11.52 6.81 -16.77
C ALA A 54 10.57 5.75 -16.18
N TRP A 55 9.59 6.18 -15.38
CA TRP A 55 8.51 5.33 -14.89
C TRP A 55 7.76 4.62 -16.03
N ALA A 56 7.40 5.36 -17.07
CA ALA A 56 6.67 4.79 -18.21
C ALA A 56 7.49 3.73 -18.97
N ASN A 57 8.77 4.02 -19.18
CA ASN A 57 9.67 3.16 -19.94
C ASN A 57 10.14 1.94 -19.14
N GLU A 58 10.31 2.07 -17.82
CA GLU A 58 10.71 0.96 -16.94
C GLU A 58 9.66 -0.15 -16.93
N ILE A 59 8.38 0.23 -16.94
CA ILE A 59 7.27 -0.73 -16.88
C ILE A 59 6.89 -1.28 -18.26
N THR A 60 6.80 -0.43 -19.29
CA THR A 60 6.31 -0.87 -20.60
C THR A 60 7.41 -1.34 -21.55
N MET A 61 8.67 -0.94 -21.32
CA MET A 61 9.79 -1.09 -22.26
C MET A 61 9.54 -0.49 -23.66
N GLU A 62 8.50 0.33 -23.82
CA GLU A 62 8.10 0.90 -25.12
C GLU A 62 8.20 2.44 -25.11
N PRO A 63 8.98 3.04 -26.03
CA PRO A 63 9.17 4.47 -26.06
C PRO A 63 7.89 5.22 -26.48
N GLY A 64 7.67 6.39 -25.88
CA GLY A 64 6.62 7.32 -26.29
C GLY A 64 5.22 7.00 -25.76
N ARG A 65 5.10 6.01 -24.87
CA ARG A 65 3.85 5.74 -24.15
C ARG A 65 3.63 6.74 -23.01
N GLN A 66 2.41 7.26 -22.92
CA GLN A 66 2.02 8.21 -21.88
C GLN A 66 1.24 7.47 -20.78
N PRO A 67 1.78 7.39 -19.54
CA PRO A 67 1.04 6.82 -18.43
C PRO A 67 -0.16 7.71 -18.04
N VAL A 68 -1.27 7.07 -17.71
CA VAL A 68 -2.44 7.64 -17.05
C VAL A 68 -2.66 6.80 -15.80
N CYS A 69 -2.60 7.41 -14.63
CA CYS A 69 -2.51 6.69 -13.37
C CYS A 69 -3.51 7.17 -12.33
N GLU A 70 -3.99 6.25 -11.51
CA GLU A 70 -4.78 6.50 -10.30
C GLU A 70 -4.07 5.90 -9.09
N ALA A 71 -4.07 6.62 -7.96
CA ALA A 71 -3.46 6.15 -6.73
C ALA A 71 -4.52 5.89 -5.64
N ALA A 72 -4.33 4.80 -4.90
CA ALA A 72 -5.07 4.41 -3.71
C ALA A 72 -4.08 4.41 -2.54
N LEU A 73 -4.08 5.49 -1.77
CA LEU A 73 -3.16 5.65 -0.65
C LEU A 73 -3.53 4.68 0.48
N PHE A 74 -2.52 4.07 1.10
CA PHE A 74 -2.74 3.17 2.23
C PHE A 74 -1.82 3.44 3.42
N GLY A 75 -0.84 4.34 3.30
CA GLY A 75 -0.02 4.75 4.43
C GLY A 75 0.81 5.99 4.15
N LEU A 76 1.31 6.60 5.23
CA LEU A 76 2.19 7.76 5.21
C LEU A 76 3.33 7.56 6.22
N ASP A 77 4.45 8.25 5.96
CA ASP A 77 5.51 8.46 6.95
C ASP A 77 5.82 9.96 7.07
N PRO A 78 5.83 10.55 8.28
CA PRO A 78 5.37 9.94 9.53
C PRO A 78 3.85 9.73 9.51
N VAL A 79 3.38 8.69 10.22
CA VAL A 79 1.96 8.27 10.23
C VAL A 79 1.01 9.33 10.82
N ASP A 80 1.54 10.24 11.64
CA ASP A 80 0.81 11.31 12.32
C ASP A 80 0.95 12.68 11.64
N ALA A 81 1.42 12.72 10.39
CA ALA A 81 1.48 13.93 9.59
C ALA A 81 0.10 14.62 9.54
N ARG A 82 0.10 15.93 9.78
CA ARG A 82 -1.12 16.77 9.82
C ARG A 82 -1.27 17.66 8.61
N ASP A 83 -0.20 17.85 7.86
CA ASP A 83 -0.13 18.63 6.64
C ASP A 83 0.79 17.95 5.62
N VAL A 84 0.62 18.29 4.35
CA VAL A 84 1.39 17.71 3.23
C VAL A 84 2.90 17.98 3.37
N GLY A 85 3.30 19.06 4.03
CA GLY A 85 4.70 19.43 4.24
C GLY A 85 5.44 18.54 5.24
N GLN A 86 4.70 17.89 6.15
CA GLN A 86 5.26 16.93 7.12
C GLN A 86 5.50 15.54 6.52
N VAL A 87 4.81 15.21 5.43
CA VAL A 87 4.86 13.90 4.79
C VAL A 87 6.20 13.69 4.09
N ARG A 88 6.94 12.68 4.53
CA ARG A 88 8.23 12.23 3.99
C ARG A 88 8.07 11.07 3.03
N SER A 89 7.13 10.17 3.28
CA SER A 89 6.82 9.07 2.36
C SER A 89 5.33 8.87 2.22
N VAL A 90 4.91 8.51 1.01
CA VAL A 90 3.54 8.07 0.70
C VAL A 90 3.61 6.63 0.23
N TYR A 91 2.75 5.78 0.78
CA TYR A 91 2.59 4.39 0.35
C TYR A 91 1.24 4.23 -0.32
N ALA A 92 1.24 3.77 -1.55
CA ALA A 92 0.05 3.71 -2.39
C ALA A 92 0.04 2.49 -3.28
N TRP A 93 -1.14 1.97 -3.56
CA TRP A 93 -1.36 1.16 -4.74
C TRP A 93 -1.62 2.09 -5.91
N VAL A 94 -1.00 1.82 -7.05
CA VAL A 94 -1.23 2.60 -8.26
C VAL A 94 -1.74 1.70 -9.35
N SER A 95 -2.78 2.16 -10.02
CA SER A 95 -3.29 1.58 -11.26
C SER A 95 -2.95 2.51 -12.41
N CYS A 96 -2.11 2.05 -13.33
CA CYS A 96 -1.71 2.82 -14.50
C CYS A 96 -2.14 2.09 -15.77
N LYS A 97 -2.49 2.89 -16.78
CA LYS A 97 -2.64 2.47 -18.17
C LYS A 97 -1.82 3.37 -19.06
N TRP A 98 -1.29 2.81 -20.15
CA TRP A 98 -0.40 3.53 -21.03
C TRP A 98 -1.06 3.83 -22.35
N LEU A 99 -1.28 5.12 -22.61
CA LEU A 99 -1.75 5.60 -23.90
C LEU A 99 -0.61 5.50 -24.92
N PRO A 100 -0.86 4.97 -26.12
CA PRO A 100 0.11 5.06 -27.20
C PRO A 100 0.22 6.52 -27.69
N PRO A 101 1.20 6.81 -28.56
CA PRO A 101 1.30 8.10 -29.23
C PRO A 101 -0.04 8.51 -29.86
N ALA A 102 -0.36 9.81 -29.87
CA ALA A 102 -1.68 10.32 -30.26
C ALA A 102 -2.18 9.78 -31.62
N GLY A 103 -1.31 9.65 -32.61
CA GLY A 103 -1.65 9.12 -33.94
C GLY A 103 -2.02 7.64 -33.99
N GLN A 104 -1.86 6.90 -32.89
CA GLN A 104 -2.13 5.46 -32.79
C GLN A 104 -3.33 5.14 -31.88
N ARG A 105 -4.05 6.17 -31.38
CA ARG A 105 -5.14 5.99 -30.41
C ARG A 105 -6.49 5.60 -31.05
N ALA A 106 -6.63 5.80 -32.36
CA ALA A 106 -7.89 5.63 -33.06
C ALA A 106 -8.42 4.18 -32.94
N GLY A 107 -9.68 4.05 -32.48
CA GLY A 107 -10.36 2.76 -32.34
C GLY A 107 -9.94 1.93 -31.12
N LEU A 108 -9.00 2.41 -30.30
CA LEU A 108 -8.65 1.75 -29.05
C LEU A 108 -9.67 2.04 -27.96
N THR A 109 -9.84 1.08 -27.06
CA THR A 109 -10.58 1.21 -25.81
C THR A 109 -9.63 1.07 -24.63
N ALA A 110 -10.10 1.38 -23.41
CA ALA A 110 -9.30 1.17 -22.21
C ALA A 110 -8.83 -0.28 -22.04
N ARG A 111 -9.56 -1.27 -22.57
CA ARG A 111 -9.21 -2.70 -22.47
C ARG A 111 -8.06 -3.11 -23.38
N ASP A 112 -7.81 -2.34 -24.44
CA ASP A 112 -6.75 -2.62 -25.41
C ASP A 112 -5.39 -2.08 -24.95
N LEU A 113 -5.38 -1.26 -23.89
CA LEU A 113 -4.15 -0.67 -23.37
C LEU A 113 -3.46 -1.60 -22.36
N SER A 114 -2.13 -1.64 -22.44
CA SER A 114 -1.31 -2.20 -21.38
C SER A 114 -1.55 -1.43 -20.08
N GLY A 115 -1.60 -2.16 -18.97
CA GLY A 115 -1.78 -1.60 -17.64
C GLY A 115 -1.01 -2.38 -16.60
N ALA A 116 -0.80 -1.76 -15.46
CA ALA A 116 -0.07 -2.32 -14.33
C ALA A 116 -0.72 -1.82 -13.05
N VAL A 117 -0.78 -2.73 -12.08
CA VAL A 117 -1.30 -2.46 -10.75
C VAL A 117 -0.23 -2.89 -9.78
N VAL A 118 0.40 -1.93 -9.11
CA VAL A 118 1.57 -2.18 -8.27
C VAL A 118 1.55 -1.33 -7.01
N PRO A 119 2.07 -1.82 -5.87
CA PRO A 119 2.30 -1.01 -4.70
C PRO A 119 3.58 -0.19 -4.91
N ILE A 120 3.57 1.05 -4.46
CA ILE A 120 4.72 1.95 -4.56
C ILE A 120 4.99 2.64 -3.23
N ALA A 121 6.25 3.02 -3.02
CA ALA A 121 6.64 3.99 -2.02
C ALA A 121 7.18 5.24 -2.71
N VAL A 122 6.59 6.39 -2.43
CA VAL A 122 7.07 7.68 -2.94
C VAL A 122 7.75 8.42 -1.80
N ARG A 123 9.06 8.56 -1.86
CA ARG A 123 9.83 9.39 -0.93
C ARG A 123 9.78 10.84 -1.41
N LEU A 124 9.23 11.70 -0.57
CA LEU A 124 9.07 13.14 -0.80
C LEU A 124 10.27 13.90 -0.22
N GLY A 125 10.87 14.78 -1.01
CA GLY A 125 12.05 15.54 -0.60
C GLY A 125 12.45 16.56 -1.64
N ARG A 126 13.75 16.92 -1.66
CA ARG A 126 14.31 17.83 -2.69
C ARG A 126 14.18 17.25 -4.10
N THR A 127 14.38 15.94 -4.20
CA THR A 127 14.07 15.13 -5.38
C THR A 127 13.13 14.03 -4.93
N ASN A 128 11.97 13.94 -5.56
CA ASN A 128 11.04 12.85 -5.27
C ASN A 128 11.63 11.55 -5.85
N HIS A 129 11.43 10.44 -5.16
CA HIS A 129 11.90 9.13 -5.60
C HIS A 129 10.78 8.11 -5.47
N VAL A 130 10.53 7.35 -6.52
CA VAL A 130 9.53 6.27 -6.54
C VAL A 130 10.26 4.94 -6.43
N GLU A 131 9.83 4.10 -5.49
CA GLU A 131 10.31 2.73 -5.36
C GLU A 131 9.16 1.77 -5.64
N VAL A 132 9.43 0.78 -6.48
CA VAL A 132 8.47 -0.27 -6.85
C VAL A 132 9.13 -1.63 -6.66
N PRO A 133 8.40 -2.63 -6.12
CA PRO A 133 8.92 -3.98 -6.07
C PRO A 133 9.19 -4.52 -7.48
N ARG A 134 10.28 -5.26 -7.64
CA ARG A 134 10.52 -6.00 -8.88
C ARG A 134 9.59 -7.20 -8.96
N ASP A 135 9.15 -7.49 -10.17
CA ASP A 135 8.42 -8.71 -10.46
C ASP A 135 9.27 -9.96 -10.16
N GLY A 136 8.60 -11.05 -9.81
CA GLY A 136 9.20 -12.37 -9.56
C GLY A 136 8.89 -12.94 -8.19
N GLU A 137 8.69 -14.26 -8.13
CA GLU A 137 8.20 -14.97 -6.94
C GLU A 137 9.14 -14.84 -5.72
N SER A 138 10.45 -14.81 -5.94
CA SER A 138 11.44 -14.68 -4.88
C SER A 138 11.84 -13.22 -4.58
N THR A 139 11.81 -12.36 -5.59
CA THR A 139 12.21 -10.95 -5.53
C THR A 139 11.12 -10.07 -4.94
N TYR A 140 9.86 -10.28 -5.33
CA TYR A 140 8.74 -9.45 -4.92
C TYR A 140 8.55 -9.43 -3.38
N PRO A 141 8.48 -10.58 -2.67
CA PRO A 141 8.34 -10.56 -1.21
C PRO A 141 9.55 -9.91 -0.50
N ALA A 142 10.76 -10.06 -1.07
CA ALA A 142 11.96 -9.45 -0.52
C ALA A 142 11.95 -7.92 -0.68
N ASP A 143 11.55 -7.43 -1.84
CA ASP A 143 11.41 -6.00 -2.11
C ASP A 143 10.29 -5.37 -1.28
N ILE A 144 9.15 -6.05 -1.10
CA ILE A 144 8.08 -5.58 -0.20
C ILE A 144 8.63 -5.34 1.21
N ARG A 145 9.41 -6.29 1.74
CA ARG A 145 10.04 -6.13 3.07
C ARG A 145 11.07 -5.00 3.11
N ARG A 146 11.77 -4.73 2.01
CA ARG A 146 12.81 -3.71 1.94
C ARG A 146 12.23 -2.30 1.79
N ILE A 147 11.23 -2.15 0.94
CA ILE A 147 10.66 -0.85 0.53
C ILE A 147 9.64 -0.35 1.56
N PHE A 148 8.79 -1.25 2.08
CA PHE A 148 7.66 -0.86 2.91
C PHE A 148 7.94 -1.07 4.40
N PRO A 149 7.57 -0.11 5.27
CA PRO A 149 7.66 -0.27 6.71
C PRO A 149 6.73 -1.40 7.18
N ARG A 150 7.06 -2.00 8.33
CA ARG A 150 6.43 -3.25 8.80
C ARG A 150 4.92 -3.15 8.93
N ASP A 151 4.43 -2.00 9.38
CA ASP A 151 3.02 -1.74 9.51
C ASP A 151 2.31 -1.85 8.16
N VAL A 152 2.90 -1.38 7.06
CA VAL A 152 2.26 -1.33 5.73
C VAL A 152 2.54 -2.46 4.74
N ARG A 153 3.35 -3.43 5.14
CA ARG A 153 3.71 -4.57 4.27
C ARG A 153 2.53 -5.43 3.86
N ASP A 154 1.61 -5.71 4.78
CA ASP A 154 0.48 -6.61 4.49
C ASP A 154 -0.41 -5.99 3.42
N VAL A 155 -0.72 -4.69 3.52
CA VAL A 155 -1.51 -3.98 2.49
C VAL A 155 -0.74 -3.86 1.18
N ALA A 156 0.58 -3.64 1.23
CA ALA A 156 1.42 -3.62 0.03
C ALA A 156 1.50 -5.00 -0.65
N PHE A 157 1.41 -6.10 0.10
CA PHE A 157 1.49 -7.45 -0.44
C PHE A 157 0.14 -7.96 -0.94
N ASP A 158 -0.91 -7.82 -0.12
CA ASP A 158 -2.22 -8.44 -0.35
C ASP A 158 -3.17 -7.55 -1.17
N GLY A 159 -2.86 -6.27 -1.33
CA GLY A 159 -3.75 -5.29 -1.98
C GLY A 159 -4.46 -4.37 -0.99
N SER A 160 -5.14 -3.36 -1.54
CA SER A 160 -5.97 -2.41 -0.78
C SER A 160 -7.42 -2.50 -1.25
N PRO A 161 -8.42 -2.40 -0.35
CA PRO A 161 -9.83 -2.30 -0.76
C PRO A 161 -10.11 -1.11 -1.70
N ALA A 162 -9.30 -0.06 -1.64
CA ALA A 162 -9.44 1.11 -2.50
C ALA A 162 -8.87 0.90 -3.93
N LEU A 163 -8.23 -0.25 -4.19
CA LEU A 163 -7.59 -0.55 -5.46
C LEU A 163 -8.59 -0.75 -6.60
N ASP A 164 -9.69 -1.45 -6.36
CA ASP A 164 -10.73 -1.66 -7.38
C ASP A 164 -11.37 -0.34 -7.83
N ALA A 165 -11.55 0.60 -6.90
CA ALA A 165 -12.03 1.93 -7.20
C ALA A 165 -11.00 2.71 -8.03
N ALA A 166 -9.70 2.59 -7.74
CA ALA A 166 -8.64 3.19 -8.56
C ALA A 166 -8.59 2.60 -9.98
N ASN A 167 -8.72 1.27 -10.12
CA ASN A 167 -8.81 0.59 -11.42
C ASN A 167 -9.99 1.10 -12.25
N THR A 168 -11.15 1.26 -11.62
CA THR A 168 -12.35 1.79 -12.30
C THR A 168 -12.15 3.23 -12.75
N ARG A 169 -11.53 4.07 -11.91
CA ARG A 169 -11.26 5.48 -12.24
C ARG A 169 -10.25 5.63 -13.37
N VAL A 170 -9.19 4.81 -13.41
CA VAL A 170 -8.19 4.91 -14.49
C VAL A 170 -8.79 4.50 -15.82
N ASP A 171 -9.67 3.48 -15.82
CA ASP A 171 -10.41 3.08 -17.02
C ASP A 171 -11.29 4.21 -17.54
N ALA A 172 -12.06 4.86 -16.66
CA ALA A 172 -12.89 6.00 -17.03
C ALA A 172 -12.07 7.17 -17.60
N ARG A 173 -10.93 7.48 -16.98
CA ARG A 173 -10.03 8.56 -17.45
C ARG A 173 -9.44 8.25 -18.81
N VAL A 174 -8.96 7.03 -19.02
CA VAL A 174 -8.42 6.60 -20.32
C VAL A 174 -9.51 6.62 -21.39
N THR A 175 -10.71 6.11 -21.10
CA THR A 175 -11.83 6.17 -22.04
C THR A 175 -12.13 7.60 -22.47
N ALA A 176 -12.12 8.56 -21.53
CA ALA A 176 -12.31 9.97 -21.85
C ALA A 176 -11.17 10.57 -22.70
N LEU A 177 -9.94 10.06 -22.58
CA LEU A 177 -8.77 10.52 -23.35
C LEU A 177 -8.63 9.86 -24.73
N LEU A 178 -9.35 8.77 -24.97
CA LEU A 178 -9.42 8.06 -26.26
C LEU A 178 -10.60 8.53 -27.12
N ALA A 179 -11.58 9.20 -26.52
CA ALA A 179 -12.73 9.82 -27.19
C ALA A 179 -12.33 11.09 -27.95
#